data_AF-A0A7C0VVY6-F1
#
_entry.id   AF-A0A7C0VVY6-F1
#
_cell.length_a   1.000
_cell.length_b   1.000
_cell.length_c   1.000
_cell.angle_alpha   90.00
_cell.angle_beta   90.00
_cell.angle_gamma   90.00
#
_symmetry.space_group_name_H-M   'P 1'
#
loop_
_entity.id
_entity.type
_entity.pdbx_description
1 polymer ?
#
loop_
_entity_poly.entity_id
_entity_poly.type
_entity_poly.pdbx_seq_one_letter_code
_entity_poly.pdbx_strand_id
1 'polypeptide(L)'
;MFMLVIGPGLVVMLADTDAGSVITAAQSGARWGYKLLLLQALLIPILYMVQELTVRLGLVTGRGHGELIRERFGRGWAWLSVSTLVVACLGALVSELSGMAGVGLLYGVPTWLTMLLTIALILTVVWTGSYRSVERIAILLGIFELAFLWVAWRAHP
;
A
#
# COMPACT_ATOMS: atom_id res chain seq x y z
N MET A 1 0.45 -21.73 -14.09
CA MET A 1 -0.71 -21.19 -13.32
C MET A 1 -0.26 -20.37 -12.11
N PHE A 2 0.71 -20.84 -11.29
CA PHE A 2 1.27 -20.08 -10.15
C PHE A 2 1.83 -18.69 -10.51
N MET A 3 2.58 -18.56 -11.60
CA MET A 3 3.27 -17.31 -11.98
C MET A 3 2.33 -16.16 -12.38
N LEU A 4 1.07 -16.46 -12.73
CA LEU A 4 0.04 -15.45 -13.07
C LEU A 4 -0.74 -14.95 -11.84
N VAL A 5 -0.70 -15.69 -10.73
CA VAL A 5 -1.40 -15.33 -9.47
C VAL A 5 -0.46 -14.57 -8.51
N ILE A 6 0.85 -14.81 -8.62
CA ILE A 6 1.87 -14.10 -7.83
C ILE A 6 1.82 -12.58 -8.07
N GLY A 7 1.56 -12.17 -9.31
CA GLY A 7 1.45 -10.76 -9.72
C GLY A 7 0.49 -9.93 -8.88
N PRO A 8 -0.82 -10.18 -8.93
CA PRO A 8 -1.79 -9.44 -8.14
C PRO A 8 -1.57 -9.57 -6.63
N GLY A 9 -1.11 -10.73 -6.13
CA GLY A 9 -0.77 -10.91 -4.72
C GLY A 9 0.38 -10.01 -4.27
N LEU A 10 1.48 -9.96 -5.03
CA LEU A 10 2.62 -9.09 -4.76
C LEU A 10 2.23 -7.61 -4.77
N VAL A 11 1.42 -7.18 -5.73
CA VAL A 11 0.95 -5.78 -5.79
C VAL A 11 0.15 -5.40 -4.57
N VAL A 12 -0.68 -6.31 -4.04
CA VAL A 12 -1.42 -6.08 -2.79
C VAL A 12 -0.48 -5.99 -1.59
N MET A 13 0.54 -6.85 -1.52
CA MET A 13 1.54 -6.77 -0.44
C MET A 13 2.36 -5.47 -0.50
N LEU A 14 2.71 -5.03 -1.71
CA LEU A 14 3.41 -3.76 -1.97
C LEU A 14 2.56 -2.52 -1.66
N ALA A 15 1.23 -2.64 -1.68
CA ALA A 15 0.36 -1.56 -1.25
C ALA A 15 0.38 -1.38 0.29
N ASP A 16 0.84 -2.38 1.05
CA ASP A 16 0.94 -2.31 2.52
C ASP A 16 2.16 -1.50 2.97
N THR A 17 3.16 -1.35 2.09
CA THR A 17 4.39 -0.58 2.29
C THR A 17 4.29 0.84 1.71
N ASP A 18 3.12 1.46 1.85
CA ASP A 18 2.86 2.82 1.44
C ASP A 18 3.67 3.85 2.28
N ALA A 19 3.69 5.11 1.83
CA ALA A 19 4.41 6.18 2.52
C ALA A 19 3.95 6.35 3.98
N GLY A 20 2.67 6.09 4.26
CA GLY A 20 2.09 6.17 5.61
C GLY A 20 2.67 5.12 6.54
N SER A 21 2.74 3.88 6.09
CA SER A 21 3.37 2.75 6.79
C SER A 21 4.84 3.04 7.08
N VAL A 22 5.60 3.52 6.08
CA VAL A 22 7.03 3.83 6.23
C VAL A 22 7.25 4.97 7.24
N ILE A 23 6.49 6.07 7.13
CA ILE A 23 6.60 7.20 8.06
C ILE A 23 6.25 6.77 9.48
N THR A 24 5.17 6.00 9.65
CA THR A 24 4.75 5.49 10.96
C THR A 24 5.80 4.56 11.55
N ALA A 25 6.36 3.65 10.75
CA ALA A 25 7.46 2.77 11.18
C ALA A 25 8.68 3.58 11.61
N ALA A 26 9.10 4.58 10.82
CA ALA A 26 10.23 5.45 11.15
C ALA A 26 10.02 6.25 12.43
N GLN A 27 8.85 6.89 12.60
CA GLN A 27 8.50 7.62 13.81
C GLN A 27 8.43 6.70 15.04
N SER A 28 7.88 5.50 14.86
CA SER A 28 7.75 4.54 15.93
C SER A 28 9.12 4.00 16.38
N GLY A 29 10.03 3.73 15.44
CA GLY A 29 11.41 3.36 15.73
C GLY A 29 12.18 4.49 16.42
N ALA A 30 12.02 5.73 15.99
CA ALA A 30 12.65 6.89 16.63
C ALA A 30 12.18 7.10 18.08
N ARG A 31 10.90 6.81 18.37
CA ARG A 31 10.31 7.04 19.70
C ARG A 31 10.44 5.86 20.67
N TRP A 32 10.26 4.63 20.18
CA TRP A 32 10.20 3.43 21.00
C TRP A 32 11.37 2.46 20.77
N GLY A 33 12.29 2.79 19.86
CA GLY A 33 13.39 1.92 19.46
C GLY A 33 12.87 0.58 18.93
N TYR A 34 13.50 -0.52 19.36
CA TYR A 34 13.17 -1.87 18.91
C TYR A 34 12.01 -2.55 19.64
N LYS A 35 11.37 -1.88 20.61
CA LYS A 35 10.34 -2.50 21.47
C LYS A 35 9.12 -2.99 20.70
N LEU A 36 8.79 -2.34 19.58
CA LEU A 36 7.64 -2.69 18.74
C LEU A 36 7.96 -3.75 17.68
N LEU A 37 9.23 -4.12 17.47
CA LEU A 37 9.60 -5.11 16.44
C LEU A 37 8.99 -6.48 16.70
N LEU A 38 8.96 -6.93 17.96
CA LEU A 38 8.37 -8.22 18.32
C LEU A 38 6.86 -8.23 18.02
N LEU A 39 6.17 -7.12 18.33
CA LEU A 39 4.76 -6.97 18.02
C LEU A 39 4.51 -6.98 16.51
N GLN A 40 5.35 -6.27 15.75
CA GLN A 40 5.29 -6.27 14.29
C GLN A 40 5.46 -7.68 13.72
N ALA A 41 6.46 -8.43 14.21
CA ALA A 41 6.71 -9.80 13.78
C ALA A 41 5.53 -10.75 14.06
N LEU A 42 4.81 -10.53 15.17
CA LEU A 42 3.61 -11.30 15.51
C LEU A 42 2.40 -10.96 14.62
N LEU A 43 2.32 -9.72 14.11
CA LEU A 43 1.25 -9.28 13.23
C LEU A 43 1.39 -9.79 11.78
N ILE A 44 2.62 -10.07 11.32
CA ILE A 44 2.90 -10.60 9.97
C ILE A 44 2.04 -11.82 9.61
N PRO A 45 2.00 -12.91 10.41
CA PRO A 45 1.19 -14.09 10.06
C PRO A 45 -0.32 -13.80 10.03
N ILE A 46 -0.79 -12.88 10.88
CA ILE A 46 -2.20 -12.47 10.91
C ILE A 46 -2.54 -11.72 9.63
N LEU A 47 -1.69 -10.77 9.22
CA LEU A 47 -1.85 -10.04 7.97
C LEU A 47 -1.89 -10.99 6.77
N TYR A 48 -0.96 -11.95 6.72
CA TYR A 48 -0.91 -12.95 5.65
C TYR A 48 -2.21 -13.78 5.59
N MET A 49 -2.71 -14.23 6.74
CA MET A 49 -3.97 -14.97 6.82
C MET A 49 -5.16 -14.16 6.30
N VAL A 50 -5.25 -12.86 6.65
CA VAL A 50 -6.32 -11.98 6.18
C VAL A 50 -6.24 -11.78 4.66
N GLN A 51 -5.05 -11.58 4.12
CA GLN A 51 -4.85 -11.44 2.67
C GLN A 51 -5.19 -12.73 1.92
N GLU A 52 -4.73 -13.88 2.41
CA GLU A 52 -5.03 -15.18 1.81
C GLU A 52 -6.54 -15.44 1.76
N LEU A 53 -7.25 -15.22 2.87
CA LEU A 53 -8.70 -15.38 2.94
C LEU A 53 -9.43 -14.45 1.96
N THR A 54 -8.97 -13.21 1.83
CA THR A 54 -9.55 -12.22 0.90
C THR A 54 -9.37 -12.66 -0.55
N VAL A 55 -8.17 -13.10 -0.92
CA VAL A 55 -7.87 -13.62 -2.26
C VAL A 55 -8.68 -14.88 -2.55
N ARG A 56 -8.74 -15.81 -1.59
CA ARG A 56 -9.51 -17.06 -1.71
C ARG A 56 -11.00 -16.79 -1.89
N LEU A 57 -11.54 -15.83 -1.14
CA LEU A 57 -12.93 -15.41 -1.26
C LEU A 57 -13.22 -14.85 -2.67
N GLY A 58 -12.35 -13.96 -3.17
CA GLY A 58 -12.47 -13.39 -4.51
C GLY A 58 -12.38 -14.45 -5.63
N LEU A 59 -11.44 -15.40 -5.50
CA LEU A 59 -11.26 -16.49 -6.46
C LEU A 59 -12.43 -17.47 -6.50
N VAL A 60 -12.97 -17.85 -5.33
CA VAL A 60 -14.04 -18.86 -5.23
C VAL A 60 -15.39 -18.28 -5.63
N THR A 61 -15.67 -17.02 -5.23
CA THR A 61 -16.98 -16.41 -5.50
C THR A 61 -17.06 -15.70 -6.85
N GLY A 62 -15.92 -15.30 -7.42
CA GLY A 62 -15.86 -14.48 -8.63
C GLY A 62 -16.50 -13.09 -8.47
N ARG A 63 -16.79 -12.66 -7.23
CA ARG A 63 -17.48 -11.42 -6.89
C ARG A 63 -16.60 -10.54 -6.01
N GLY A 64 -16.81 -9.23 -6.10
CA GLY A 64 -16.13 -8.27 -5.24
C GLY A 64 -16.61 -8.35 -3.79
N HIS A 65 -15.73 -8.05 -2.83
CA HIS A 65 -16.04 -8.09 -1.40
C HIS A 65 -17.30 -7.26 -1.03
N GLY A 66 -17.43 -6.05 -1.61
CA GLY A 66 -18.60 -5.20 -1.38
C GLY A 66 -19.92 -5.78 -1.93
N GLU A 67 -19.86 -6.56 -3.00
CA GLU A 67 -21.04 -7.23 -3.55
C GLU A 67 -21.50 -8.39 -2.65
N LEU A 68 -20.55 -9.16 -2.11
CA LEU A 68 -20.84 -10.23 -1.14
C LEU A 68 -21.44 -9.67 0.16
N ILE A 69 -20.97 -8.51 0.63
CA ILE A 69 -21.58 -7.83 1.79
C ILE A 69 -23.02 -7.45 1.48
N ARG A 70 -23.27 -6.88 0.29
CA ARG A 70 -24.61 -6.46 -0.12
C ARG A 70 -25.58 -7.64 -0.17
N GLU A 71 -25.13 -8.78 -0.67
CA GLU A 71 -25.96 -9.98 -0.81
C GLU A 71 -26.26 -10.64 0.54
N ARG A 72 -25.26 -10.71 1.44
CA ARG A 72 -25.40 -11.43 2.71
C ARG A 72 -25.95 -10.57 3.85
N PHE A 73 -25.59 -9.30 3.90
CA PHE A 73 -25.93 -8.38 4.99
C PHE A 73 -26.88 -7.25 4.55
N GLY A 74 -27.09 -7.07 3.25
CA GLY A 74 -28.00 -6.04 2.71
C GLY A 74 -27.30 -4.73 2.34
N ARG A 75 -28.09 -3.81 1.77
CA ARG A 75 -27.60 -2.53 1.20
C ARG A 75 -26.94 -1.59 2.21
N GLY A 76 -27.44 -1.54 3.45
CA GLY A 76 -26.89 -0.64 4.48
C GLY A 76 -25.44 -0.95 4.83
N TRP A 77 -25.15 -2.23 5.09
CA TRP A 77 -23.79 -2.69 5.40
C TRP A 77 -22.84 -2.56 4.21
N ALA A 78 -23.34 -2.76 2.99
CA ALA A 78 -22.56 -2.52 1.78
C ALA A 78 -22.14 -1.05 1.65
N TRP A 79 -23.07 -0.11 1.90
CA TRP A 79 -22.75 1.31 1.89
C TRP A 79 -21.76 1.71 2.98
N LEU A 80 -21.88 1.14 4.19
CA LEU A 80 -20.91 1.36 5.25
C LEU A 80 -19.52 0.90 4.83
N SER A 81 -19.40 -0.32 4.29
CA SER A 81 -18.13 -0.89 3.83
C SER A 81 -17.49 -0.07 2.70
N VAL A 82 -18.28 0.36 1.70
CA VAL A 82 -17.78 1.22 0.62
C VAL A 82 -17.35 2.57 1.16
N SER A 83 -18.11 3.16 2.10
CA SER A 83 -17.76 4.45 2.69
C SER A 83 -16.44 4.37 3.47
N THR A 84 -16.24 3.32 4.26
CA THR A 84 -14.98 3.11 4.97
C THR A 84 -13.81 2.89 4.01
N LEU A 85 -14.05 2.19 2.89
CA LEU A 85 -13.03 1.99 1.86
C LEU A 85 -12.65 3.33 1.20
N VAL A 86 -13.63 4.17 0.86
CA VAL A 86 -13.38 5.51 0.28
C VAL A 86 -12.56 6.36 1.24
N VAL A 87 -12.92 6.40 2.52
CA VAL A 87 -12.17 7.16 3.54
C VAL A 87 -10.73 6.64 3.66
N ALA A 88 -10.53 5.32 3.69
CA ALA A 88 -9.20 4.72 3.73
C ALA A 88 -8.37 5.06 2.49
N CYS A 89 -8.95 4.96 1.29
CA CYS A 89 -8.27 5.33 0.04
C CYS A 89 -7.90 6.81 0.00
N LEU A 90 -8.79 7.70 0.46
CA LEU A 90 -8.47 9.14 0.56
C LEU A 90 -7.34 9.39 1.56
N GLY A 91 -7.34 8.70 2.71
CA GLY A 91 -6.26 8.77 3.69
C GLY A 91 -4.91 8.32 3.11
N ALA A 92 -4.89 7.20 2.40
CA ALA A 92 -3.69 6.71 1.71
C ALA A 92 -3.19 7.71 0.67
N LEU A 93 -4.08 8.27 -0.16
CA LEU A 93 -3.71 9.31 -1.15
C LEU A 93 -3.11 10.56 -0.50
N VAL A 94 -3.68 11.03 0.61
CA VAL A 94 -3.14 12.17 1.36
C VAL A 94 -1.77 11.86 1.92
N SER A 95 -1.58 10.64 2.45
CA SER A 95 -0.28 10.18 2.97
C SER A 95 0.79 10.14 1.89
N GLU A 96 0.47 9.55 0.72
CA GLU A 96 1.36 9.47 -0.43
C GLU A 96 1.78 10.85 -0.95
N LEU A 97 0.82 11.75 -1.14
CA LEU A 97 1.11 13.11 -1.59
C LEU A 97 1.94 13.90 -0.56
N SER A 98 1.68 13.69 0.72
CA SER A 98 2.44 14.32 1.80
C SER A 98 3.88 13.79 1.87
N GLY A 99 4.06 12.47 1.70
CA GLY A 99 5.37 11.84 1.62
C GLY A 99 6.20 12.38 0.46
N MET A 100 5.61 12.44 -0.74
CA MET A 100 6.27 12.99 -1.93
C MET A 100 6.62 14.47 -1.80
N ALA A 101 5.71 15.28 -1.22
CA ALA A 101 5.99 16.69 -0.94
C ALA A 101 7.13 16.86 0.08
N GLY A 102 7.20 15.99 1.10
CA GLY A 102 8.28 15.97 2.08
C GLY A 102 9.63 15.65 1.45
N VAL A 103 9.69 14.67 0.55
CA VAL A 103 10.90 14.35 -0.22
C VAL A 103 11.31 15.54 -1.10
N GLY A 104 10.36 16.18 -1.78
CA GLY A 104 10.61 17.39 -2.57
C GLY A 104 11.31 18.50 -1.79
N LEU A 105 10.83 18.76 -0.58
CA LEU A 105 11.41 19.76 0.32
C LEU A 105 12.85 19.43 0.72
N LEU A 106 13.19 18.15 0.92
CA LEU A 106 14.57 17.73 1.22
C LEU A 106 15.56 18.07 0.11
N TYR A 107 15.10 18.09 -1.14
CA TYR A 107 15.89 18.48 -2.31
C TYR A 107 15.76 19.97 -2.68
N GLY A 108 15.09 20.77 -1.84
CA GLY A 108 14.88 22.20 -2.08
C GLY A 108 13.86 22.53 -3.18
N VAL A 109 13.06 21.54 -3.60
CA VAL A 109 12.01 21.73 -4.61
C VAL A 109 10.73 22.21 -3.92
N PRO A 110 10.04 23.25 -4.45
CA PRO A 110 8.83 23.75 -3.83
C PRO A 110 7.69 22.72 -3.92
N THR A 111 6.88 22.65 -2.86
CA THR A 111 5.81 21.65 -2.69
C THR A 111 4.79 21.65 -3.82
N TRP A 112 4.45 22.82 -4.36
CA TRP A 112 3.49 22.92 -5.46
C TRP A 112 3.98 22.19 -6.72
N LEU A 113 5.29 22.24 -7.00
CA LEU A 113 5.88 21.61 -8.16
C LEU A 113 5.91 20.09 -7.98
N THR A 114 6.31 19.61 -6.79
CA THR A 114 6.32 18.17 -6.51
C THR A 114 4.92 17.57 -6.55
N MET A 115 3.93 18.23 -5.95
CA MET A 115 2.54 17.77 -6.01
C MET A 115 2.01 17.72 -7.44
N LEU A 116 2.29 18.76 -8.25
CA LEU A 116 1.85 18.80 -9.64
C LEU A 116 2.48 17.68 -10.47
N LEU A 117 3.77 17.41 -10.28
CA LEU A 117 4.48 16.31 -10.94
C LEU A 117 3.94 14.94 -10.50
N THR A 118 3.71 14.73 -9.20
CA THR A 118 3.16 13.48 -8.68
C THR A 118 1.76 13.22 -9.20
N ILE A 119 0.87 14.23 -9.19
CA ILE A 119 -0.49 14.10 -9.73
C ILE A 119 -0.46 13.82 -11.23
N ALA A 120 0.38 14.54 -11.99
CA ALA A 120 0.53 14.31 -13.42
C ALA A 120 1.02 12.90 -13.73
N LEU A 121 1.97 12.38 -12.94
CA LEU A 121 2.47 11.01 -13.06
C LEU A 121 1.35 9.99 -12.82
N ILE A 122 0.62 10.12 -11.72
CA ILE A 122 -0.49 9.21 -11.38
C ILE A 122 -1.56 9.23 -12.48
N LEU A 123 -1.98 10.42 -12.94
CA LEU A 123 -2.97 10.54 -14.02
C LEU A 123 -2.48 9.92 -15.33
N THR A 124 -1.20 10.09 -15.65
CA THR A 124 -0.59 9.48 -16.84
C THR A 124 -0.62 7.96 -16.74
N VAL A 125 -0.26 7.39 -15.59
CA VAL A 125 -0.31 5.95 -15.34
C VAL A 125 -1.74 5.42 -15.43
N VAL A 126 -2.73 6.13 -14.87
CA VAL A 126 -4.15 5.75 -14.94
C VAL A 126 -4.67 5.78 -16.38
N TRP A 127 -4.27 6.77 -17.19
CA TRP A 127 -4.71 6.89 -18.59
C TRP A 127 -4.03 5.90 -19.54
N THR A 128 -2.74 5.61 -19.32
CA THR A 128 -1.92 4.81 -20.26
C THR A 128 -1.74 3.36 -19.84
N GLY A 129 -2.00 3.03 -18.57
CA GLY A 129 -1.61 1.76 -17.96
C GLY A 129 -2.54 0.60 -18.30
N SER A 130 -2.08 -0.33 -19.13
CA SER A 130 -2.56 -1.71 -19.09
C SER A 130 -2.23 -2.33 -17.73
N TYR A 131 -3.12 -3.16 -17.18
CA TYR A 131 -2.94 -3.81 -15.87
C TYR A 131 -1.55 -4.48 -15.71
N ARG A 132 -1.05 -5.12 -16.78
CA ARG A 132 0.27 -5.77 -16.80
C ARG A 132 1.46 -4.82 -16.74
N SER A 133 1.28 -3.57 -17.17
CA SER A 133 2.32 -2.54 -17.08
C SER A 133 2.38 -1.97 -15.67
N VAL A 134 1.21 -1.72 -15.05
CA VAL A 134 1.12 -1.24 -13.68
C VAL A 134 1.72 -2.26 -12.70
N GLU A 135 1.40 -3.53 -12.87
CA GLU A 135 1.95 -4.62 -12.05
C GLU A 135 3.48 -4.67 -12.12
N ARG A 136 4.07 -4.59 -13.32
CA ARG A 136 5.54 -4.58 -13.48
C ARG A 136 6.20 -3.36 -12.85
N ILE A 137 5.57 -2.19 -13.00
CA ILE A 137 6.07 -0.94 -12.38
C ILE A 137 6.01 -1.07 -10.86
N ALA A 138 4.92 -1.58 -10.29
CA ALA A 138 4.77 -1.79 -8.86
C ALA A 138 5.85 -2.75 -8.31
N ILE A 139 6.10 -3.87 -8.98
CA ILE A 139 7.16 -4.81 -8.58
C ILE A 139 8.55 -4.16 -8.67
N LEU A 140 8.82 -3.39 -9.74
CA LEU A 140 10.07 -2.65 -9.89
C LEU A 140 10.26 -1.62 -8.76
N LEU A 141 9.21 -0.90 -8.39
CA LEU A 141 9.24 0.04 -7.27
C LEU A 141 9.47 -0.70 -5.95
N GLY A 142 8.85 -1.88 -5.77
CA GLY A 142 9.07 -2.73 -4.59
C GLY A 142 10.51 -3.15 -4.37
N ILE A 143 11.30 -3.31 -5.45
CA ILE A 143 12.73 -3.62 -5.33
C ILE A 143 13.48 -2.49 -4.59
N PHE A 144 13.02 -1.24 -4.67
CA PHE A 144 13.64 -0.14 -3.93
C PHE A 144 13.52 -0.28 -2.42
N GLU A 145 12.57 -1.06 -1.89
CA GLU A 145 12.47 -1.32 -0.45
C GLU A 145 13.70 -2.06 0.10
N LEU A 146 14.42 -2.80 -0.75
CA LEU A 146 15.70 -3.41 -0.36
C LEU A 146 16.73 -2.37 0.08
N ALA A 147 16.56 -1.09 -0.31
CA ALA A 147 17.38 0.00 0.23
C ALA A 147 17.26 0.12 1.75
N PHE A 148 16.11 -0.19 2.36
CA PHE A 148 15.95 -0.18 3.82
C PHE A 148 16.83 -1.23 4.50
N LEU A 149 17.02 -2.40 3.89
CA LEU A 149 17.94 -3.42 4.41
C LEU A 149 19.39 -2.91 4.39
N TRP A 150 19.77 -2.21 3.32
CA TRP A 150 21.10 -1.61 3.22
C TRP A 150 21.31 -0.50 4.26
N VAL A 151 20.31 0.36 4.47
CA VAL A 151 20.34 1.39 5.52
C VAL A 151 20.44 0.75 6.90
N ALA A 152 19.66 -0.29 7.18
CA ALA A 152 19.71 -1.02 8.44
C ALA A 152 21.09 -1.65 8.69
N TRP A 153 21.73 -2.21 7.66
CA TRP A 153 23.08 -2.77 7.78
C TRP A 153 24.14 -1.70 8.05
N ARG A 154 24.06 -0.55 7.36
CA ARG A 154 24.94 0.61 7.56
C ARG A 154 24.76 1.28 8.92
N ALA A 155 23.55 1.20 9.49
CA ALA A 155 23.24 1.82 10.76
C ALA A 155 23.95 1.18 11.96
N HIS A 156 24.57 -0.01 11.80
CA HIS A 156 25.18 -0.78 12.88
C HIS A 156 24.33 -0.76 14.17
N PRO A 157 23.08 -1.26 14.09
CA PRO A 157 22.09 -1.17 15.16
C PRO A 157 22.54 -1.84 16.47
#